data_AF-A0A820QPE2-F1
#
_entry.id   AF-A0A820QPE2-F1
#
_cell.length_a   1.000
_cell.length_b   1.000
_cell.length_c   1.000
_cell.angle_alpha   90.00
_cell.angle_beta   90.00
_cell.angle_gamma   90.00
#
_symmetry.space_group_name_H-M   'P 1'
#
loop_
_entity.id
_entity.type
_entity.pdbx_description
1 polymer ?
#
loop_
_entity_poly.entity_id
_entity_poly.type
_entity_poly.pdbx_seq_one_letter_code
_entity_poly.pdbx_strand_id
1 'polypeptide(L)'
;MKSIYCLYLAHEMNGNWYPWSAAMGNSTPQDYILAWHHIHDIFSNKSLDSTRLQWMWCVNNADVGSYTAENYWVGDSYVDWIGVDGYNWGATQSWSTWLWPDQIFSNMISRLRLLSSTKPLCISEYGTTSKRIGNISDTQSKNDWLNQFCAYMNSTQIQMAPYFNIDKETDWAIFGGMNGNTMQNNFSAYTAYKDCLQVNDWVLPDSTNQRIITDEQFAGTGKIQY
;
A
#
# COMPACT_ATOMS: atom_id res chain seq x y z
N MET A 1 16.35 22.98 0.16
CA MET A 1 15.71 21.68 0.43
C MET A 1 14.66 21.42 -0.62
N LYS A 2 14.63 20.22 -1.21
CA LYS A 2 13.68 19.84 -2.27
C LYS A 2 12.59 18.96 -1.65
N SER A 3 11.34 19.22 -2.00
CA SER A 3 10.25 18.27 -1.74
C SER A 3 10.36 17.13 -2.73
N ILE A 4 10.09 15.93 -2.24
CA ILE A 4 10.24 14.69 -2.97
C ILE A 4 8.86 14.01 -3.06
N TYR A 5 8.51 13.47 -4.22
CA TYR A 5 7.17 12.95 -4.50
C TYR A 5 7.21 11.49 -4.96
N CYS A 6 6.38 10.64 -4.36
CA CYS A 6 6.02 9.34 -4.94
C CYS A 6 4.76 9.53 -5.79
N LEU A 7 4.79 9.09 -7.05
CA LEU A 7 3.64 9.11 -7.93
C LEU A 7 3.00 7.73 -7.99
N TYR A 8 1.77 7.66 -7.46
CA TYR A 8 0.93 6.48 -7.49
C TYR A 8 -0.02 6.53 -8.70
N LEU A 9 0.49 6.15 -9.87
CA LEU A 9 -0.22 6.29 -11.15
C LEU A 9 -1.00 5.01 -11.49
N ALA A 10 -2.28 5.16 -11.89
CA ALA A 10 -3.09 4.12 -12.52
C ALA A 10 -3.02 2.77 -11.81
N HIS A 11 -3.23 2.79 -10.50
CA HIS A 11 -3.02 1.67 -9.59
C HIS A 11 -4.07 0.57 -9.67
N GLU A 12 -3.78 -0.60 -9.09
CA GLU A 12 -4.70 -1.75 -9.05
C GLU A 12 -5.23 -2.14 -10.45
N MET A 13 -4.39 -1.99 -11.47
CA MET A 13 -4.72 -2.29 -12.86
C MET A 13 -5.08 -3.76 -13.10
N ASN A 14 -4.68 -4.67 -12.19
CA ASN A 14 -5.08 -6.08 -12.18
C ASN A 14 -6.44 -6.34 -11.51
N GLY A 15 -7.15 -5.31 -11.06
CA GLY A 15 -8.55 -5.38 -10.64
C GLY A 15 -9.54 -5.18 -11.80
N ASN A 16 -10.84 -5.04 -11.52
CA ASN A 16 -11.88 -4.81 -12.54
C ASN A 16 -12.80 -3.61 -12.23
N TRP A 17 -12.34 -2.65 -11.44
CA TRP A 17 -13.12 -1.49 -11.00
C TRP A 17 -12.64 -0.15 -11.56
N TYR A 18 -11.39 -0.07 -12.05
CA TYR A 18 -10.83 1.16 -12.61
C TYR A 18 -10.81 1.18 -14.14
N PRO A 19 -11.04 2.36 -14.78
CA PRO A 19 -11.17 2.46 -16.23
C PRO A 19 -9.86 2.19 -17.00
N TRP A 20 -8.71 2.22 -16.32
CA TRP A 20 -7.42 1.85 -16.90
C TRP A 20 -7.11 0.35 -16.80
N SER A 21 -7.90 -0.43 -16.05
CA SER A 21 -7.81 -1.90 -16.08
C SER A 21 -8.43 -2.42 -17.38
N ALA A 22 -7.70 -3.31 -18.07
CA ALA A 22 -8.20 -3.99 -19.26
C ALA A 22 -9.35 -4.97 -18.97
N ALA A 23 -9.58 -5.32 -17.70
CA ALA A 23 -10.73 -6.16 -17.31
C ALA A 23 -12.04 -5.36 -17.19
N MET A 24 -11.99 -4.03 -17.15
CA MET A 24 -13.17 -3.16 -17.05
C MET A 24 -13.30 -2.22 -18.25
N GLY A 25 -12.18 -1.68 -18.74
CA GLY A 25 -12.13 -0.76 -19.87
C GLY A 25 -12.09 -1.44 -21.24
N ASN A 26 -12.05 -0.61 -22.29
CA ASN A 26 -11.85 -1.05 -23.67
C ASN A 26 -10.37 -1.03 -24.08
N SER A 27 -9.46 -1.26 -23.13
CA SER A 27 -8.01 -1.27 -23.32
C SER A 27 -7.44 -2.67 -23.14
N THR A 28 -6.19 -2.86 -23.53
CA THR A 28 -5.39 -4.05 -23.27
C THR A 28 -4.31 -3.76 -22.22
N PRO A 29 -3.71 -4.78 -21.59
CA PRO A 29 -2.53 -4.55 -20.75
C PRO A 29 -1.38 -3.86 -21.50
N GLN A 30 -1.26 -4.06 -22.81
CA GLN A 30 -0.28 -3.36 -23.64
C GLN A 30 -0.57 -1.86 -23.72
N ASP A 31 -1.84 -1.44 -23.80
CA ASP A 31 -2.21 -0.01 -23.80
C ASP A 31 -1.86 0.65 -22.47
N TYR A 32 -2.05 -0.06 -21.36
CA TYR A 32 -1.60 0.38 -20.03
C TYR A 32 -0.08 0.61 -20.01
N ILE A 33 0.71 -0.34 -20.50
CA ILE A 33 2.18 -0.24 -20.56
C ILE A 33 2.61 0.96 -21.41
N LEU A 34 2.00 1.14 -22.59
CA LEU A 34 2.30 2.28 -23.47
C LEU A 34 1.94 3.62 -22.83
N ALA A 35 0.80 3.70 -22.13
CA ALA A 35 0.39 4.91 -21.42
C ALA A 35 1.36 5.24 -20.27
N TRP A 36 1.80 4.24 -19.51
CA TRP A 36 2.81 4.41 -18.46
C TRP A 36 4.12 4.95 -19.02
N HIS A 37 4.68 4.30 -20.05
CA HIS A 37 5.93 4.74 -20.69
C HIS A 37 5.81 6.17 -21.22
N HIS A 38 4.69 6.50 -21.87
CA HIS A 38 4.44 7.84 -22.38
C HIS A 38 4.46 8.91 -21.28
N ILE A 39 3.77 8.65 -20.16
CA ILE A 39 3.70 9.60 -19.04
C ILE A 39 5.07 9.70 -18.35
N HIS A 40 5.75 8.57 -18.12
CA HIS A 40 7.11 8.54 -17.57
C HIS A 40 8.06 9.39 -18.40
N ASP A 41 8.10 9.18 -19.72
CA ASP A 41 9.00 9.89 -20.63
C ASP A 41 8.72 11.39 -20.68
N ILE A 42 7.47 11.84 -20.57
CA ILE A 42 7.13 13.27 -20.46
C ILE A 42 7.79 13.91 -19.23
N PHE A 43 7.76 13.22 -18.09
CA PHE A 43 8.33 13.73 -16.84
C PHE A 43 9.86 13.68 -16.87
N SER A 44 10.45 12.60 -17.36
CA SER A 44 11.90 12.47 -17.55
C SER A 44 12.45 13.57 -18.47
N ASN A 45 11.75 13.87 -19.58
CA ASN A 45 12.13 14.95 -20.51
C ASN A 45 12.03 16.36 -19.88
N LYS A 46 11.32 16.51 -18.78
CA LYS A 46 11.25 17.76 -17.98
C LYS A 46 12.29 17.81 -16.86
N SER A 47 13.27 16.90 -16.85
CA SER A 47 14.32 16.81 -15.83
C SER A 47 13.77 16.58 -14.41
N LEU A 48 12.63 15.89 -14.30
CA LEU A 48 12.17 15.31 -13.04
C LEU A 48 12.80 13.92 -12.92
N ASP A 49 14.00 13.89 -12.36
CA ASP A 49 14.74 12.66 -12.07
C ASP A 49 14.23 11.97 -10.78
N SER A 50 14.77 10.79 -10.52
CA SER A 50 14.42 9.96 -9.35
C SER A 50 14.78 10.59 -7.99
N THR A 51 15.46 11.75 -7.96
CA THR A 51 15.68 12.52 -6.72
C THR A 51 14.52 13.47 -6.39
N ARG A 52 13.55 13.61 -7.29
CA ARG A 52 12.38 14.47 -7.10
C ARG A 52 11.06 13.74 -7.26
N LEU A 53 11.02 12.73 -8.13
CA LEU A 53 9.84 11.97 -8.45
C LEU A 53 10.19 10.49 -8.55
N GLN A 54 9.50 9.66 -7.78
CA GLN A 54 9.60 8.21 -7.90
C GLN A 54 8.30 7.59 -8.39
N TRP A 55 8.43 6.56 -9.21
CA TRP A 55 7.34 5.86 -9.84
C TRP A 55 6.98 4.61 -9.04
N MET A 56 5.73 4.57 -8.54
CA MET A 56 5.20 3.43 -7.80
C MET A 56 4.25 2.62 -8.68
N TRP A 57 4.68 1.44 -9.11
CA TRP A 57 3.82 0.49 -9.81
C TRP A 57 3.21 -0.46 -8.79
N CYS A 58 1.94 -0.24 -8.44
CA CYS A 58 1.27 -1.06 -7.43
C CYS A 58 0.00 -1.72 -7.93
N VAL A 59 -0.18 -2.95 -7.47
CA VAL A 59 -1.22 -3.88 -7.89
C VAL A 59 -2.16 -4.17 -6.72
N ASN A 60 -3.38 -4.60 -7.01
CA ASN A 60 -4.24 -5.20 -5.98
C ASN A 60 -3.67 -6.56 -5.54
N ASN A 61 -3.85 -6.95 -4.29
CA ASN A 61 -3.33 -8.20 -3.72
C ASN A 61 -3.82 -9.49 -4.42
N ALA A 62 -4.90 -9.40 -5.19
CA ALA A 62 -5.42 -10.49 -6.01
C ALA A 62 -5.76 -10.01 -7.41
N ASP A 63 -5.57 -10.87 -8.41
CA ASP A 63 -6.05 -10.57 -9.75
C ASP A 63 -7.56 -10.76 -9.79
N VAL A 64 -8.28 -9.73 -10.25
CA VAL A 64 -9.73 -9.76 -10.41
C VAL A 64 -10.06 -9.41 -11.86
N GLY A 65 -10.44 -10.42 -12.64
CA GLY A 65 -10.67 -10.28 -14.08
C GLY A 65 -9.89 -11.31 -14.87
N SER A 66 -9.68 -11.03 -16.16
CA SER A 66 -9.05 -11.94 -17.12
C SER A 66 -7.53 -11.77 -17.27
N TYR A 67 -6.93 -10.79 -16.58
CA TYR A 67 -5.52 -10.45 -16.71
C TYR A 67 -4.83 -10.46 -15.35
N THR A 68 -3.57 -10.88 -15.33
CA THR A 68 -2.75 -10.91 -14.12
C THR A 68 -1.92 -9.64 -13.97
N ALA A 69 -1.46 -9.34 -12.76
CA ALA A 69 -0.48 -8.28 -12.48
C ALA A 69 0.70 -8.27 -13.48
N GLU A 70 1.28 -9.43 -13.78
CA GLU A 70 2.43 -9.56 -14.68
C GLU A 70 2.11 -9.11 -16.12
N ASN A 71 0.86 -9.21 -16.57
CA ASN A 71 0.47 -8.73 -17.90
C ASN A 71 0.61 -7.20 -18.06
N TYR A 72 0.60 -6.46 -16.95
CA TYR A 72 0.71 -5.00 -16.92
C TYR A 72 2.12 -4.49 -16.58
N TRP A 73 3.11 -5.38 -16.50
CA TRP A 73 4.45 -5.01 -16.05
C TRP A 73 5.14 -4.07 -17.05
N VAL A 74 5.61 -2.93 -16.54
CA VAL A 74 6.17 -1.83 -17.35
C VAL A 74 7.69 -1.90 -17.49
N GLY A 75 8.34 -2.80 -16.76
CA GLY A 75 9.80 -2.99 -16.77
C GLY A 75 10.54 -2.14 -15.72
N ASP A 76 11.66 -2.67 -15.22
CA ASP A 76 12.47 -2.07 -14.15
C ASP A 76 12.96 -0.65 -14.44
N SER A 77 13.12 -0.26 -15.71
CA SER A 77 13.59 1.08 -16.09
C SER A 77 12.53 2.17 -15.92
N TYR A 78 11.27 1.80 -15.69
CA TYR A 78 10.13 2.72 -15.62
C TYR A 78 9.48 2.77 -14.23
N VAL A 79 10.11 2.14 -13.24
CA VAL A 79 9.61 2.01 -11.87
C VAL A 79 10.74 2.24 -10.87
N ASP A 80 10.42 2.90 -9.77
CA ASP A 80 11.30 2.99 -8.62
C ASP A 80 10.84 2.05 -7.51
N TRP A 81 9.52 1.81 -7.40
CA TRP A 81 8.92 0.93 -6.41
C TRP A 81 7.93 -0.04 -7.06
N ILE A 82 7.91 -1.26 -6.55
CA ILE A 82 6.81 -2.21 -6.75
C ILE A 82 5.94 -2.23 -5.49
N GLY A 83 4.62 -2.26 -5.65
CA GLY A 83 3.70 -2.18 -4.51
C GLY A 83 2.53 -3.14 -4.59
N VAL A 84 1.91 -3.38 -3.44
CA VAL A 84 0.67 -4.13 -3.33
C VAL A 84 -0.31 -3.41 -2.41
N ASP A 85 -1.56 -3.29 -2.86
CA ASP A 85 -2.69 -2.83 -2.06
C ASP A 85 -3.45 -4.02 -1.51
N GLY A 86 -3.93 -3.94 -0.26
CA GLY A 86 -4.69 -5.05 0.31
C GLY A 86 -5.36 -4.73 1.63
N TYR A 87 -6.56 -5.27 1.80
CA TYR A 87 -7.42 -4.96 2.93
C TYR A 87 -7.98 -6.23 3.57
N ASN A 88 -8.05 -6.25 4.90
CA ASN A 88 -8.86 -7.20 5.62
C ASN A 88 -10.30 -6.69 5.72
N TRP A 89 -11.13 -7.11 4.77
CA TRP A 89 -12.55 -6.75 4.69
C TRP A 89 -13.44 -7.44 5.73
N GLY A 90 -12.94 -8.47 6.44
CA GLY A 90 -13.71 -9.14 7.48
C GLY A 90 -15.08 -9.62 6.99
N ALA A 91 -16.11 -9.46 7.82
CA ALA A 91 -17.50 -9.80 7.50
C ALA A 91 -18.30 -8.59 7.00
N THR A 92 -17.66 -7.58 6.38
CA THR A 92 -18.34 -6.37 5.90
C THR A 92 -19.11 -6.59 4.59
N GLN A 93 -18.63 -7.50 3.74
CA GLN A 93 -19.21 -7.81 2.44
C GLN A 93 -19.64 -9.27 2.38
N SER A 94 -20.61 -9.58 1.51
CA SER A 94 -21.09 -10.96 1.30
C SER A 94 -20.02 -11.87 0.71
N TRP A 95 -19.03 -11.30 0.02
CA TRP A 95 -17.92 -12.01 -0.61
C TRP A 95 -16.64 -12.01 0.25
N SER A 96 -16.60 -11.28 1.37
CA SER A 96 -15.40 -11.14 2.18
C SER A 96 -15.39 -12.06 3.40
N THR A 97 -14.19 -12.36 3.89
CA THR A 97 -13.98 -13.00 5.19
C THR A 97 -12.80 -12.35 5.91
N TRP A 98 -12.64 -12.66 7.19
CA TRP A 98 -11.49 -12.22 7.97
C TRP A 98 -10.22 -12.92 7.50
N LEU A 99 -9.23 -12.14 7.06
CA LEU A 99 -7.93 -12.64 6.61
C LEU A 99 -6.81 -11.95 7.39
N TRP A 100 -5.81 -12.73 7.79
CA TRP A 100 -4.59 -12.22 8.41
C TRP A 100 -3.62 -11.66 7.34
N PRO A 101 -2.65 -10.79 7.73
CA PRO A 101 -1.77 -10.12 6.78
C PRO A 101 -1.05 -11.07 5.81
N ASP A 102 -0.53 -12.18 6.31
CA ASP A 102 0.17 -13.18 5.49
C ASP A 102 -0.73 -13.77 4.40
N GLN A 103 -2.01 -13.99 4.71
CA GLN A 103 -3.00 -14.51 3.78
C GLN A 103 -3.39 -13.47 2.72
N ILE A 104 -3.31 -12.18 3.04
CA ILE A 104 -3.64 -11.08 2.13
C ILE A 104 -2.49 -10.82 1.17
N PHE A 105 -1.25 -10.72 1.68
CA PHE A 105 -0.14 -10.13 0.93
C PHE A 105 0.86 -11.14 0.36
N SER A 106 1.08 -12.29 1.02
CA SER A 106 2.26 -13.13 0.73
C SER A 106 2.29 -13.69 -0.70
N ASN A 107 1.12 -14.04 -1.25
CA ASN A 107 1.05 -14.55 -2.61
C ASN A 107 1.50 -13.48 -3.63
N MET A 108 0.91 -12.29 -3.58
CA MET A 108 1.23 -11.23 -4.53
C MET A 108 2.66 -10.71 -4.32
N ILE A 109 3.11 -10.54 -3.07
CA ILE A 109 4.50 -10.16 -2.78
C ILE A 109 5.50 -11.14 -3.40
N SER A 110 5.23 -12.45 -3.32
CA SER A 110 6.12 -13.45 -3.94
C SER A 110 6.17 -13.30 -5.47
N ARG A 111 5.04 -12.99 -6.10
CA ARG A 111 4.96 -12.75 -7.56
C ARG A 111 5.68 -11.48 -7.97
N LEU A 112 5.48 -10.39 -7.22
CA LEU A 112 6.20 -9.12 -7.42
C LEU A 112 7.72 -9.29 -7.31
N ARG A 113 8.19 -10.13 -6.38
CA ARG A 113 9.62 -10.46 -6.23
C ARG A 113 10.19 -11.29 -7.39
N LEU A 114 9.36 -12.06 -8.07
CA LEU A 114 9.75 -12.75 -9.30
C LEU A 114 9.79 -11.83 -10.51
N LEU A 115 8.90 -10.81 -10.56
CA LEU A 115 8.93 -9.76 -11.59
C LEU A 115 10.17 -8.87 -11.46
N SER A 116 10.52 -8.47 -10.24
CA SER A 116 11.71 -7.68 -9.95
C SER A 116 12.29 -8.03 -8.59
N SER A 117 13.53 -8.53 -8.61
CA SER A 117 14.28 -8.88 -7.40
C SER A 117 15.05 -7.70 -6.81
N THR A 118 15.15 -6.58 -7.52
CA THR A 118 16.00 -5.44 -7.13
C THR A 118 15.21 -4.25 -6.63
N LYS A 119 13.94 -4.09 -7.05
CA LYS A 119 13.14 -2.93 -6.68
C LYS A 119 12.64 -2.99 -5.23
N PRO A 120 12.69 -1.87 -4.50
CA PRO A 120 12.11 -1.76 -3.17
C PRO A 120 10.60 -2.07 -3.23
N LEU A 121 10.08 -2.72 -2.18
CA LEU A 121 8.68 -3.15 -2.10
C LEU A 121 7.90 -2.31 -1.09
N CYS A 122 6.69 -1.94 -1.48
CA CYS A 122 5.74 -1.22 -0.67
C CYS A 122 4.47 -2.05 -0.45
N ILE A 123 3.83 -1.94 0.73
CA ILE A 123 2.39 -2.18 0.85
C ILE A 123 1.74 -0.81 0.68
N SER A 124 1.33 -0.49 -0.54
CA SER A 124 1.01 0.88 -0.98
C SER A 124 -0.31 1.42 -0.46
N GLU A 125 -1.25 0.55 -0.11
CA GLU A 125 -2.42 0.86 0.70
C GLU A 125 -2.81 -0.37 1.52
N TYR A 126 -3.16 -0.18 2.79
CA TYR A 126 -3.72 -1.26 3.60
C TYR A 126 -4.64 -0.76 4.70
N GLY A 127 -5.52 -1.66 5.13
CA GLY A 127 -6.43 -1.43 6.24
C GLY A 127 -7.11 -2.71 6.72
N THR A 128 -7.62 -2.66 7.94
CA THR A 128 -8.43 -3.74 8.51
C THR A 128 -9.69 -3.17 9.14
N THR A 129 -10.82 -3.83 8.93
CA THR A 129 -12.08 -3.53 9.61
C THR A 129 -12.07 -4.09 11.04
N SER A 130 -12.95 -3.60 11.92
CA SER A 130 -13.31 -4.33 13.15
C SER A 130 -14.40 -5.38 12.93
N LYS A 131 -15.10 -5.36 11.79
CA LYS A 131 -16.22 -6.28 11.51
C LYS A 131 -15.74 -7.70 11.28
N ARG A 132 -15.81 -8.56 12.29
CA ARG A 132 -15.21 -9.91 12.24
C ARG A 132 -16.20 -11.01 11.82
N ILE A 133 -17.29 -11.20 12.55
CA ILE A 133 -18.30 -12.24 12.29
C ILE A 133 -19.68 -11.60 12.27
N GLY A 134 -20.51 -11.94 11.27
CA GLY A 134 -21.88 -11.45 11.17
C GLY A 134 -21.99 -9.92 11.11
N ASN A 135 -20.97 -9.24 10.58
CA ASN A 135 -20.85 -7.78 10.56
C ASN A 135 -20.88 -7.11 11.96
N ILE A 136 -20.41 -7.84 12.99
CA ILE A 136 -20.27 -7.33 14.36
C ILE A 136 -18.84 -6.83 14.56
N SER A 137 -18.72 -5.64 15.15
CA SER A 137 -17.42 -5.02 15.48
C SER A 137 -16.74 -5.75 16.63
N ASP A 138 -15.47 -6.06 16.43
CA ASP A 138 -14.54 -6.63 17.40
C ASP A 138 -13.23 -5.83 17.35
N THR A 139 -13.09 -4.90 18.28
CA THR A 139 -11.92 -4.00 18.34
C THR A 139 -10.66 -4.72 18.78
N GLN A 140 -10.77 -5.78 19.59
CA GLN A 140 -9.61 -6.58 19.99
C GLN A 140 -9.02 -7.29 18.77
N SER A 141 -9.87 -7.88 17.94
CA SER A 141 -9.43 -8.57 16.72
C SER A 141 -8.73 -7.65 15.72
N LYS A 142 -9.26 -6.43 15.53
CA LYS A 142 -8.58 -5.42 14.72
C LYS A 142 -7.23 -5.03 15.34
N ASN A 143 -7.16 -4.86 16.66
CA ASN A 143 -5.90 -4.59 17.35
C ASN A 143 -4.88 -5.72 17.18
N ASP A 144 -5.32 -6.99 17.27
CA ASP A 144 -4.47 -8.16 17.06
C ASP A 144 -3.97 -8.26 15.62
N TRP A 145 -4.80 -7.90 14.65
CA TRP A 145 -4.42 -7.84 13.23
C TRP A 145 -3.32 -6.82 12.99
N LEU A 146 -3.42 -5.63 13.59
CA LEU A 146 -2.39 -4.59 13.50
C LEU A 146 -1.05 -5.05 14.10
N ASN A 147 -1.09 -5.77 15.24
CA ASN A 147 0.11 -6.39 15.82
C ASN A 147 0.73 -7.43 14.86
N GLN A 148 -0.09 -8.29 14.25
CA GLN A 148 0.40 -9.27 13.28
C GLN A 148 0.93 -8.62 12.00
N PHE A 149 0.32 -7.53 11.55
CA PHE A 149 0.81 -6.77 10.40
C PHE A 149 2.19 -6.18 10.71
N CYS A 150 2.39 -5.65 11.92
CA CYS A 150 3.68 -5.17 12.36
C CYS A 150 4.76 -6.26 12.34
N ALA A 151 4.44 -7.45 12.87
CA ALA A 151 5.34 -8.59 12.85
C ALA A 151 5.62 -9.07 11.40
N TYR A 152 4.59 -9.08 10.56
CA TYR A 152 4.70 -9.42 9.14
C TYR A 152 5.71 -8.51 8.44
N MET A 153 5.54 -7.19 8.57
CA MET A 153 6.46 -6.18 8.05
C MET A 153 7.90 -6.41 8.50
N ASN A 154 8.14 -6.87 9.74
CA ASN A 154 9.48 -7.18 10.25
C ASN A 154 10.09 -8.46 9.67
N SER A 155 9.26 -9.44 9.35
CA SER A 155 9.70 -10.69 8.70
C SER A 155 9.93 -10.54 7.19
N THR A 156 9.46 -9.45 6.59
CA THR A 156 9.53 -9.20 5.14
C THR A 156 10.41 -7.99 4.80
N GLN A 157 11.05 -8.00 3.62
CA GLN A 157 11.81 -6.85 3.10
C GLN A 157 10.87 -5.78 2.50
N ILE A 158 9.87 -5.34 3.27
CA ILE A 158 8.96 -4.23 2.90
C ILE A 158 9.54 -2.95 3.47
N GLN A 159 9.62 -1.92 2.64
CA GLN A 159 10.32 -0.67 2.91
C GLN A 159 9.37 0.53 2.98
N MET A 160 8.09 0.36 2.64
CA MET A 160 7.08 1.41 2.82
C MET A 160 5.70 0.81 3.07
N ALA A 161 4.91 1.42 3.97
CA ALA A 161 3.55 0.99 4.28
C ALA A 161 2.65 2.14 4.79
N PRO A 162 2.10 2.99 3.91
CA PRO A 162 1.09 3.99 4.27
C PRO A 162 -0.27 3.34 4.62
N TYR A 163 -0.83 3.69 5.78
CA TYR A 163 -2.11 3.14 6.25
C TYR A 163 -3.31 3.94 5.70
N PHE A 164 -4.36 3.26 5.27
CA PHE A 164 -5.60 3.89 4.80
C PHE A 164 -6.49 4.33 5.99
N ASN A 165 -6.16 5.46 6.62
CA ASN A 165 -6.82 5.93 7.85
C ASN A 165 -8.09 6.75 7.58
N ILE A 166 -9.16 6.10 7.14
CA ILE A 166 -10.46 6.74 6.91
C ILE A 166 -11.61 5.76 7.16
N ASP A 167 -12.69 6.23 7.77
CA ASP A 167 -13.94 5.48 7.79
C ASP A 167 -14.68 5.73 6.46
N LYS A 168 -14.78 4.69 5.63
CA LYS A 168 -15.35 4.76 4.27
C LYS A 168 -16.30 3.60 4.01
N GLU A 169 -15.90 2.58 3.25
CA GLU A 169 -16.72 1.38 3.02
C GLU A 169 -16.95 0.59 4.32
N THR A 170 -15.98 0.67 5.23
CA THR A 170 -16.07 0.20 6.61
C THR A 170 -15.12 1.04 7.48
N ASP A 171 -14.97 0.65 8.74
CA ASP A 171 -14.18 1.33 9.76
C ASP A 171 -12.67 1.08 9.64
N TRP A 172 -12.03 1.56 8.56
CA TRP A 172 -10.59 1.37 8.38
C TRP A 172 -9.76 2.15 9.39
N ALA A 173 -10.24 3.31 9.85
CA ALA A 173 -9.46 4.22 10.67
C ALA A 173 -8.92 3.57 11.96
N ILE A 174 -7.66 3.87 12.26
CA ILE A 174 -6.91 3.44 13.44
C ILE A 174 -6.76 4.56 14.47
N PHE A 175 -7.05 5.80 14.05
CA PHE A 175 -7.12 6.98 14.90
C PHE A 175 -8.20 7.93 14.37
N GLY A 176 -9.03 8.44 15.27
CA GLY A 176 -10.08 9.42 14.93
C GLY A 176 -11.31 8.83 14.24
N GLY A 177 -11.37 7.51 14.10
CA GLY A 177 -12.52 6.79 13.56
C GLY A 177 -13.60 6.46 14.60
N MET A 178 -14.60 5.72 14.13
CA MET A 178 -15.76 5.28 14.92
C MET A 178 -15.36 4.36 16.08
N ASN A 179 -14.37 3.49 15.89
CA ASN A 179 -13.98 2.45 16.84
C ASN A 179 -12.51 2.58 17.29
N GLY A 180 -12.20 1.98 18.44
CA GLY A 180 -10.86 1.92 19.02
C GLY A 180 -10.82 1.02 20.25
N ASN A 181 -9.63 0.58 20.67
CA ASN A 181 -9.43 -0.12 21.95
C ASN A 181 -8.88 0.81 23.05
N THR A 182 -8.60 2.07 22.71
CA THR A 182 -8.19 3.11 23.65
C THR A 182 -8.68 4.48 23.19
N MET A 183 -8.56 5.48 24.07
CA MET A 183 -8.82 6.88 23.79
C MET A 183 -7.54 7.70 23.87
N GLN A 184 -7.23 8.46 22.82
CA GLN A 184 -6.09 9.38 22.77
C GLN A 184 -6.56 10.76 22.34
N ASN A 185 -6.38 11.78 23.20
CA ASN A 185 -6.83 13.16 22.96
C ASN A 185 -8.32 13.26 22.56
N ASN A 186 -9.20 12.48 23.22
CA ASN A 186 -10.63 12.36 22.92
C ASN A 186 -10.98 11.70 21.58
N PHE A 187 -10.02 11.05 20.92
CA PHE A 187 -10.24 10.24 19.73
C PHE A 187 -10.09 8.76 20.03
N SER A 188 -10.96 7.94 19.45
CA SER A 188 -10.77 6.49 19.42
C SER A 188 -9.48 6.16 18.69
N ALA A 189 -8.71 5.23 19.24
CA ALA A 189 -7.45 4.79 18.67
C ALA A 189 -7.19 3.29 18.91
N TYR A 190 -6.25 2.73 18.14
CA TYR A 190 -5.76 1.37 18.32
C TYR A 190 -4.33 1.37 18.86
N THR A 191 -4.11 0.79 20.05
CA THR A 191 -2.78 0.77 20.69
C THR A 191 -1.74 0.05 19.85
N ALA A 192 -2.11 -1.06 19.20
CA ALA A 192 -1.19 -1.86 18.38
C ALA A 192 -0.48 -1.06 17.29
N TYR A 193 -1.18 -0.10 16.66
CA TYR A 193 -0.55 0.74 15.64
C TYR A 193 0.52 1.64 16.26
N LYS A 194 0.18 2.32 17.37
CA LYS A 194 1.16 3.13 18.11
C LYS A 194 2.36 2.29 18.54
N ASP A 195 2.11 1.12 19.12
CA ASP A 195 3.17 0.23 19.61
C ASP A 195 4.07 -0.22 18.46
N CYS A 196 3.50 -0.56 17.30
CA CYS A 196 4.25 -0.90 16.08
C CYS A 196 5.22 0.20 15.64
N LEU A 197 4.83 1.47 15.80
CA LEU A 197 5.69 2.62 15.48
C LEU A 197 6.87 2.77 16.45
N GLN A 198 6.80 2.20 17.65
CA GLN A 198 7.83 2.33 18.67
C GLN A 198 8.90 1.24 18.62
N VAL A 199 8.64 0.12 17.93
CA VAL A 199 9.51 -1.08 17.96
C VAL A 199 10.31 -1.34 16.68
N ASN A 200 10.15 -0.52 15.63
CA ASN A 200 10.81 -0.74 14.34
C ASN A 200 11.74 0.42 13.97
N ASP A 201 12.69 0.16 13.06
CA ASP A 201 13.54 1.14 12.35
C ASP A 201 12.72 2.02 11.37
N TRP A 202 11.54 2.49 11.79
CA TRP A 202 10.74 3.43 10.99
C TRP A 202 11.52 4.73 10.82
N VAL A 203 11.54 5.21 9.59
CA VAL A 203 11.99 6.56 9.27
C VAL A 203 10.97 7.51 9.88
N LEU A 204 11.35 8.10 11.01
CA LEU A 204 10.54 9.14 11.63
C LEU A 204 10.58 10.41 10.76
N PRO A 205 9.46 11.14 10.69
CA PRO A 205 9.46 12.43 10.02
C PRO A 205 10.51 13.35 10.65
N ASP A 206 11.25 14.09 9.80
CA ASP A 206 12.23 15.07 10.27
C ASP A 206 11.57 16.04 11.27
N SER A 207 12.23 16.24 12.41
CA SER A 207 11.69 17.01 13.55
C SER A 207 11.54 18.50 13.26
N THR A 208 12.19 19.00 12.21
CA THR A 208 12.14 20.38 11.72
C THR A 208 11.23 20.54 10.51
N ASN A 209 11.03 19.47 9.72
CA ASN A 209 10.04 19.43 8.63
C ASN A 209 9.56 17.99 8.37
N GLN A 210 8.39 17.66 8.91
CA GLN A 210 7.82 16.31 8.86
C GLN A 210 7.50 15.77 7.44
N ARG A 211 7.73 16.58 6.39
CA ARG A 211 7.56 16.21 4.98
C ARG A 211 8.87 15.79 4.30
N ILE A 212 9.98 15.72 5.03
CA ILE A 212 11.31 15.48 4.47
C ILE A 212 11.86 14.16 5.01
N ILE A 213 12.26 13.29 4.08
CA ILE A 213 13.06 12.08 4.28
C ILE A 213 14.35 12.22 3.45
N THR A 214 15.39 11.43 3.74
CA THR A 214 16.65 11.48 2.97
C THR A 214 16.50 10.86 1.57
N ASP A 215 17.39 11.21 0.63
CA ASP A 215 17.41 10.61 -0.72
C ASP A 215 17.58 9.08 -0.66
N GLU A 216 18.38 8.60 0.28
CA GLU A 216 18.57 7.18 0.55
C GLU A 216 17.28 6.52 1.05
N GLN A 217 16.59 7.13 2.01
CA GLN A 217 15.32 6.62 2.51
C GLN A 217 14.30 6.58 1.39
N PHE A 218 14.21 7.67 0.64
CA PHE A 218 13.34 7.76 -0.53
C PHE A 218 13.67 6.71 -1.58
N ALA A 219 14.94 6.38 -1.83
CA ALA A 219 15.36 5.27 -2.69
C ALA A 219 15.07 3.87 -2.10
N GLY A 220 14.38 3.79 -0.96
CA GLY A 220 13.98 2.56 -0.30
C GLY A 220 14.98 2.01 0.70
N THR A 221 15.96 2.79 1.16
CA THR A 221 16.83 2.31 2.26
C THR A 221 16.18 2.60 3.62
N GLY A 222 15.71 1.55 4.29
CA GLY A 222 14.95 1.66 5.55
C GLY A 222 13.42 1.55 5.35
N LYS A 223 12.65 1.68 6.44
CA LYS A 223 11.17 1.54 6.42
C LYS A 223 10.50 2.89 6.57
N ILE A 224 9.81 3.36 5.54
CA ILE A 224 9.10 4.65 5.54
C ILE A 224 7.62 4.45 5.84
N GLN A 225 7.05 5.39 6.59
CA GLN A 225 5.61 5.48 6.80
C GLN A 225 5.15 6.94 6.70
N TYR A 226 3.97 7.10 6.10
CA TYR A 226 3.25 8.36 5.98
C TYR A 226 1.91 8.26 6.70
#